data_AF-A0A8I5TLA2-F1
#
_entry.id   AF-A0A8I5TLA2-F1
#
_cell.length_a   1.000
_cell.length_b   1.000
_cell.length_c   1.000
_cell.angle_alpha   90.00
_cell.angle_beta   90.00
_cell.angle_gamma   90.00
#
_symmetry.space_group_name_H-M   'P 1'
#
loop_
_entity.id
_entity.type
_entity.pdbx_description
1 polymer ?
#
loop_
_entity_poly.entity_id
_entity_poly.type
_entity_poly.pdbx_seq_one_letter_code
_entity_poly.pdbx_strand_id
1 'polypeptide(L)' 'MVVGKNKHLTKGSKKGARKKVVDPFSKKDWFDVKAPTVFNIRNIGKMPITRTQGTKIASDSLKGRVFEVSLADLQ' A
#
# COMPACT_ATOMS: atom_id res chain seq x y z
N MET A 1 -29.71 39.11 29.24
CA MET A 1 -30.10 38.95 27.82
C MET A 1 -29.07 39.68 26.97
N VAL A 2 -28.09 38.95 26.42
CA VAL A 2 -27.12 39.50 25.47
C VAL A 2 -27.63 39.16 24.07
N VAL A 3 -27.96 40.21 23.32
CA VAL A 3 -28.41 40.14 21.94
C VAL A 3 -27.17 40.11 21.06
N GLY A 4 -26.64 38.90 20.82
CA GLY A 4 -25.47 38.63 19.98
C GLY A 4 -25.84 37.76 18.79
N LYS A 5 -26.25 38.42 17.72
CA LYS A 5 -26.85 37.90 16.49
C LYS A 5 -25.80 37.18 15.61
N ASN A 6 -25.51 35.90 15.84
CA ASN A 6 -24.74 35.09 14.88
C ASN A 6 -25.69 34.25 14.01
N LYS A 7 -25.98 34.82 12.84
CA LYS A 7 -26.61 34.19 11.67
C LYS A 7 -26.06 32.78 11.46
N HIS A 8 -26.96 31.81 11.49
CA HIS A 8 -26.96 30.59 10.66
C HIS A 8 -25.65 30.33 9.89
N LEU A 9 -24.62 29.83 10.60
CA LEU A 9 -23.44 29.25 9.97
C LEU A 9 -23.83 27.85 9.51
N THR A 10 -24.38 27.81 8.31
CA THR A 10 -24.33 26.69 7.37
C THR A 10 -24.43 25.30 8.02
N LYS A 11 -25.65 24.75 7.97
CA LYS A 11 -25.85 23.33 7.60
C LYS A 11 -25.18 23.09 6.24
N GLY A 12 -23.86 23.01 6.27
CA GLY A 12 -22.98 22.68 5.18
C GLY A 12 -22.01 21.68 5.76
N SER A 13 -22.54 20.48 6.04
CA SER A 13 -21.80 19.27 6.34
C SER A 13 -20.45 19.33 5.64
N LYS A 14 -19.35 19.12 6.38
CA LYS A 14 -18.00 18.91 5.86
C LYS A 14 -18.05 17.87 4.74
N LYS A 15 -18.43 18.29 3.54
CA LYS A 15 -18.67 17.44 2.39
C LYS A 15 -17.33 17.28 1.74
N GLY A 16 -16.58 16.33 2.28
CA GLY A 16 -15.36 15.82 1.72
C GLY A 16 -14.26 16.86 1.65
N ALA A 17 -13.43 16.91 2.69
CA ALA A 17 -12.00 17.01 2.40
C ALA A 17 -11.70 15.85 1.44
N ARG A 18 -11.76 16.11 0.12
CA ARG A 18 -11.32 15.16 -0.90
C ARG A 18 -9.90 14.85 -0.50
N LYS A 19 -9.68 13.68 0.10
CA LYS A 19 -8.34 13.14 0.29
C LYS A 19 -7.67 13.34 -1.06
N LYS A 20 -6.51 14.02 -1.08
CA LYS A 20 -5.74 14.19 -2.32
C LYS A 20 -5.76 12.83 -3.02
N VAL A 21 -6.22 12.80 -4.26
CA VAL A 21 -6.22 11.57 -5.06
C VAL A 21 -4.74 11.30 -5.30
N VAL A 22 -4.15 10.53 -4.39
CA VAL A 22 -2.78 10.06 -4.49
C VAL A 22 -2.87 8.70 -5.14
N ASP A 23 -2.04 8.52 -6.16
CA ASP A 23 -1.93 7.24 -6.85
C ASP A 23 -1.61 6.12 -5.83
N PRO A 24 -2.38 5.01 -5.83
CA PRO A 24 -2.16 3.89 -4.93
C PRO A 24 -0.77 3.25 -5.04
N PHE A 25 -0.10 3.32 -6.20
CA PHE A 25 1.25 2.77 -6.40
C PHE A 25 2.35 3.63 -5.78
N SER A 26 2.12 4.93 -5.62
CA SER A 26 3.05 5.86 -4.97
C SER A 26 3.38 5.50 -3.52
N LYS A 27 2.58 4.63 -2.89
CA LYS A 27 2.77 4.11 -1.53
C LYS A 27 3.41 2.73 -1.48
N LYS A 28 3.74 2.14 -2.63
CA LYS A 28 4.32 0.80 -2.74
C LYS A 28 5.83 0.89 -2.93
N ASP A 29 6.54 -0.04 -2.30
CA ASP A 29 7.95 -0.31 -2.54
C ASP A 29 8.13 -1.64 -3.25
N TRP A 30 9.19 -1.71 -4.05
CA TRP A 30 9.59 -2.91 -4.76
C TRP A 30 10.54 -3.75 -3.91
N PHE A 31 10.21 -5.02 -3.74
CA PHE A 31 11.04 -6.01 -3.07
C PHE A 31 11.49 -7.07 -4.07
N ASP A 32 12.75 -7.46 -4.00
CA ASP A 32 13.28 -8.54 -4.83
C ASP A 32 12.89 -9.90 -4.22
N VAL A 33 12.27 -10.75 -5.03
CA VAL A 33 11.89 -12.12 -4.67
C VAL A 33 12.99 -13.06 -5.17
N LYS A 34 13.63 -13.75 -4.23
CA LYS A 34 14.73 -14.68 -4.54
C LYS A 34 14.32 -16.13 -4.37
N ALA A 35 14.69 -16.96 -5.34
CA ALA A 35 14.52 -18.40 -5.29
C ALA A 35 15.50 -19.04 -4.29
N PRO A 36 15.15 -20.23 -3.76
CA PRO A 36 16.06 -21.07 -2.98
C PRO A 36 17.36 -21.40 -3.71
N THR A 37 18.39 -21.80 -2.98
CA THR A 37 19.74 -22.07 -3.52
C THR A 37 19.86 -23.33 -4.38
N VAL A 38 18.78 -24.11 -4.48
CA VAL A 38 18.73 -25.30 -5.36
C VAL A 38 18.60 -24.93 -6.84
N PHE A 39 18.22 -23.70 -7.14
CA PHE A 39 18.04 -23.17 -8.49
C PHE A 39 19.26 -22.34 -8.91
N ASN A 40 19.66 -22.43 -10.17
CA ASN A 40 20.76 -21.64 -10.73
C ASN A 40 20.35 -20.16 -10.85
N ILE A 41 19.17 -19.92 -11.41
CA ILE A 41 18.61 -18.58 -11.53
C ILE A 41 17.80 -18.28 -10.27
N ARG A 42 18.34 -17.38 -9.45
CA ARG A 42 17.75 -17.03 -8.15
C ARG A 42 16.88 -15.79 -8.18
N ASN A 43 16.93 -14.99 -9.23
CA ASN A 43 16.11 -13.79 -9.32
C ASN A 43 14.79 -14.12 -10.02
N ILE A 44 13.70 -14.23 -9.25
CA ILE A 44 12.37 -14.54 -9.79
C ILE A 44 11.72 -13.27 -10.34
N GLY A 45 11.92 -12.15 -9.65
CA GLY A 45 11.36 -10.86 -10.03
C GLY A 45 11.22 -9.91 -8.86
N LYS A 46 10.51 -8.80 -9.11
CA LYS A 46 10.23 -7.77 -8.11
C LYS A 46 8.74 -7.74 -7.78
N MET A 47 8.41 -7.61 -6.50
CA MET A 47 7.03 -7.50 -6.05
C MET A 47 6.79 -6.13 -5.41
N PRO A 48 5.72 -5.39 -5.81
CA PRO A 48 5.37 -4.14 -5.16
C PRO A 48 4.46 -4.40 -3.95
N ILE A 49 4.92 -4.03 -2.75
CA ILE A 49 4.15 -4.13 -1.50
C ILE A 49 3.96 -2.73 -0.91
N THR A 50 2.82 -2.52 -0.27
CA THR A 50 2.55 -1.26 0.43
C THR A 50 3.55 -1.03 1.56
N ARG A 51 4.12 0.18 1.60
CA ARG A 51 4.95 0.65 2.72
C ARG A 51 4.23 0.45 4.05
N THR A 52 4.99 0.14 5.09
CA THR A 52 4.48 0.05 6.46
C THR A 52 3.79 1.36 6.85
N GLN A 53 2.53 1.28 7.30
CA GLN A 53 1.75 2.43 7.75
C GLN A 53 0.97 2.08 9.01
N GLY A 54 1.21 2.84 10.09
CA GLY A 54 0.59 2.58 11.38
C GLY A 54 0.91 1.16 11.87
N THR A 55 -0.13 0.37 12.11
CA THR A 55 -0.02 -1.02 12.58
C THR A 55 0.13 -2.05 11.46
N LYS A 56 0.04 -1.65 10.18
CA LYS A 56 0.19 -2.56 9.04
C LYS A 56 1.64 -2.62 8.60
N ILE A 57 2.29 -3.76 8.85
CA ILE A 57 3.70 -3.99 8.54
C ILE A 57 3.86 -4.61 7.15
N ALA A 58 4.78 -4.07 6.34
CA ALA A 58 5.06 -4.56 4.99
C ALA A 58 5.57 -6.02 4.98
N SER A 59 6.39 -6.41 5.98
CA SER A 59 6.93 -7.77 6.11
C SER A 59 5.84 -8.83 6.28
N ASP A 60 4.78 -8.51 7.00
CA ASP A 60 3.72 -9.46 7.31
C ASP A 60 2.83 -9.67 6.09
N SER A 61 2.69 -8.62 5.27
CA SER A 61 2.03 -8.71 3.96
C SER A 61 2.87 -9.39 2.89
N LEU A 62 4.17 -9.56 3.14
CA LEU A 62 5.15 -10.22 2.28
C LEU A 62 5.20 -11.73 2.57
N LYS A 63 5.23 -12.08 3.85
CA LYS A 63 5.23 -13.47 4.32
C LYS A 63 3.89 -14.15 3.97
N GLY A 64 3.94 -15.43 3.62
CA GLY A 64 2.75 -16.22 3.29
C GLY A 64 2.23 -16.06 1.85
N ARG A 65 2.90 -15.28 0.99
CA ARG A 65 2.60 -15.29 -0.45
C ARG A 65 3.22 -16.52 -1.12
N VAL A 66 2.43 -17.15 -1.98
CA VAL A 66 2.85 -18.28 -2.83
C VAL A 66 3.06 -17.74 -4.24
N PHE A 67 4.19 -18.09 -4.84
CA PHE A 67 4.53 -17.74 -6.22
C PHE A 67 4.63 -19.01 -7.05
N GLU A 68 3.96 -19.01 -8.19
CA GLU A 68 4.08 -20.07 -9.19
C GLU A 68 4.98 -19.55 -10.31
N VAL A 69 6.01 -20.32 -10.65
CA VAL A 69 7.02 -19.98 -11.65
C VAL A 69 7.35 -21.22 -12.46
N SER A 70 7.60 -21.06 -13.75
CA SER A 70 8.04 -22.16 -14.61
C SER A 70 9.42 -22.66 -14.18
N LEU A 71 9.63 -23.97 -14.21
CA LEU A 71 10.95 -24.55 -13.95
C LEU A 71 12.00 -24.05 -14.94
N ALA A 72 11.60 -23.79 -16.19
CA ALA A 72 12.48 -23.29 -17.24
C ALA A 72 13.12 -21.93 -16.91
N ASP A 73 12.47 -21.12 -16.07
CA ASP A 73 12.97 -19.79 -15.68
C ASP A 73 13.90 -19.85 -14.45
N LEU A 74 13.99 -21.01 -13.79
CA LEU A 74 14.75 -21.23 -12.56
C LEU A 74 16.01 -22.10 -12.78
N GLN A 75 16.11 -22.80 -13.91
CA GLN A 75 17.18 -23.75 -14.23
C GLN A 75 18.32 -23.12 -15.04
#